data_AF-A0A2G6C4S8-F1
#
_entry.id   AF-A0A2G6C4S8-F1
#
_cell.length_a   1.000
_cell.length_b   1.000
_cell.length_c   1.000
_cell.angle_alpha   90.00
_cell.angle_beta   90.00
_cell.angle_gamma   90.00
#
_symmetry.space_group_name_H-M   'P 1'
#
loop_
_entity.id
_entity.type
_entity.pdbx_description
1 polymer ?
#
loop_
_entity_poly.entity_id
_entity_poly.type
_entity_poly.pdbx_seq_one_letter_code
_entity_poly.pdbx_strand_id
1 'polypeptide(L)'
;MRGHTIFAFGIIAALVFSWTLQPDGVWAQQALGRPALSDVALQRIANRVASQETVISEAMQERLRQRCVAAQALLLQAGEASATAEDSTQLAYGAVIARLSVLRSRLTTQGVDVPDVQVHISTFKEKYDIYKEKLATHQLALSDAYSLDCQADPAAFSAALQEARQALGEATQARNEAAMYVDNDIQGYLSQLRSTIDQQAGDR
;
A
#
# COMPACT_ATOMS: atom_id res chain seq x y z
N MET A 1 -37.80 16.29 13.21
CA MET A 1 -37.23 16.08 11.86
C MET A 1 -35.73 16.34 11.93
N ARG A 2 -34.92 15.29 12.12
CA ARG A 2 -33.47 15.40 12.32
C ARG A 2 -32.76 15.10 11.00
N GLY A 3 -32.21 16.13 10.37
CA GLY A 3 -31.44 16.04 9.14
C GLY A 3 -30.21 15.17 9.34
N HIS A 4 -30.12 14.07 8.59
CA HIS A 4 -28.93 13.25 8.48
C HIS A 4 -27.93 13.97 7.57
N THR A 5 -26.99 14.71 8.15
CA THR A 5 -25.78 15.15 7.44
C THR A 5 -24.87 13.95 7.27
N ILE A 6 -24.98 13.31 6.10
CA ILE A 6 -24.01 12.34 5.59
C ILE A 6 -22.72 13.12 5.36
N PHE A 7 -21.76 13.01 6.27
CA PHE A 7 -20.38 13.43 6.02
C PHE A 7 -19.75 12.41 5.08
N ALA A 8 -20.02 12.57 3.78
CA ALA A 8 -19.25 11.93 2.74
C ALA A 8 -17.84 12.52 2.79
N PHE A 9 -16.88 11.77 3.34
CA PHE A 9 -15.46 12.00 3.06
C PHE A 9 -15.19 11.60 1.61
N GLY A 10 -15.73 12.40 0.69
CA GLY A 10 -15.43 12.37 -0.73
C GLY A 10 -14.12 13.08 -0.97
N ILE A 11 -13.01 12.35 -0.83
CA ILE A 11 -11.78 12.67 -1.57
C ILE A 11 -11.36 11.38 -2.28
N ILE A 12 -12.16 10.99 -3.26
CA ILE A 12 -11.63 10.20 -4.38
C ILE A 12 -11.25 11.24 -5.42
N ALA A 13 -10.01 11.72 -5.35
CA ALA A 13 -9.41 12.46 -6.45
C ALA A 13 -9.35 11.50 -7.64
N ALA A 14 -10.35 11.59 -8.51
CA ALA A 14 -10.36 10.92 -9.79
C ALA A 14 -9.25 11.55 -10.65
N LEU A 15 -8.03 11.04 -10.52
CA LEU A 15 -7.00 11.18 -11.53
C LEU A 15 -7.45 10.40 -12.76
N VAL A 16 -8.23 11.07 -13.60
CA VAL A 16 -8.47 10.67 -14.98
C VAL A 16 -7.13 10.86 -15.71
N PHE A 17 -6.23 9.89 -15.56
CA PHE A 17 -5.05 9.79 -16.38
C PHE A 17 -5.53 9.46 -17.80
N SER A 18 -5.66 10.50 -18.62
CA SER A 18 -6.01 10.36 -20.03
C SER A 18 -4.83 9.70 -20.74
N TRP A 19 -4.94 8.40 -21.00
CA TRP A 19 -4.02 7.65 -21.85
C TRP A 19 -4.25 8.03 -23.31
N THR A 20 -3.83 9.23 -23.72
CA THR A 20 -3.66 9.51 -25.15
C THR A 20 -2.37 8.82 -25.59
N LEU A 21 -2.54 7.60 -26.11
CA LEU A 21 -1.55 6.86 -26.90
C LEU A 21 -1.05 7.75 -28.04
N GLN A 22 0.12 8.35 -27.87
CA GLN A 22 0.93 8.81 -29.00
C GLN A 22 1.87 7.66 -29.38
N PRO A 23 1.70 7.05 -30.57
CA PRO A 23 2.73 6.21 -31.14
C PRO A 23 3.80 7.13 -31.76
N ASP A 24 5.00 6.59 -31.86
CA ASP A 24 6.09 7.06 -32.71
C ASP A 24 7.00 8.13 -32.11
N GLY A 25 8.13 7.67 -31.54
CA GLY A 25 9.25 8.56 -31.23
C GLY A 25 10.29 7.93 -30.32
N VAL A 26 11.12 7.05 -30.89
CA VAL A 26 12.54 6.86 -30.49
C VAL A 26 12.80 6.94 -28.97
N TRP A 27 12.34 5.94 -28.21
CA TRP A 27 12.96 5.62 -26.92
C TRP A 27 14.31 4.98 -27.23
N ALA A 28 15.26 5.81 -27.64
CA ALA A 28 16.65 5.44 -27.71
C ALA A 28 16.99 4.74 -26.39
N GLN A 29 17.57 3.55 -26.50
CA GLN A 29 18.18 2.79 -25.42
C GLN A 29 19.30 3.64 -24.82
N GLN A 30 18.97 4.69 -24.08
CA GLN A 30 19.82 5.09 -22.98
C GLN A 30 19.86 3.84 -22.12
N ALA A 31 21.03 3.21 -22.09
CA ALA A 31 21.40 2.34 -21.00
C ALA A 31 21.31 3.21 -19.74
N LEU A 32 20.08 3.40 -19.25
CA LEU A 32 19.77 3.99 -17.97
C LEU A 32 20.65 3.20 -17.02
N GLY A 33 21.64 3.87 -16.41
CA GLY A 33 22.64 3.23 -15.58
C GLY A 33 21.95 2.48 -14.45
N ARG A 34 21.58 1.22 -14.71
CA ARG A 34 20.85 0.39 -13.78
C ARG A 34 21.76 0.26 -12.57
N PRO A 35 21.24 0.49 -11.35
CA PRO A 35 22.06 0.29 -10.17
C PRO A 35 22.53 -1.16 -10.17
N ALA A 36 23.82 -1.37 -9.89
CA ALA A 36 24.33 -2.72 -9.71
C ALA A 36 23.57 -3.38 -8.54
N LEU A 37 23.08 -4.59 -8.76
CA LEU A 37 22.44 -5.39 -7.72
C LEU A 37 23.47 -5.72 -6.63
N SER A 38 23.08 -5.59 -5.37
CA SER A 38 23.89 -6.06 -4.25
C SER A 38 23.86 -7.59 -4.15
N ASP A 39 24.84 -8.20 -3.49
CA ASP A 39 24.87 -9.65 -3.25
C ASP A 39 23.61 -10.14 -2.54
N VAL A 40 23.06 -9.34 -1.62
CA VAL A 40 21.80 -9.63 -0.93
C VAL A 40 20.62 -9.67 -1.90
N ALA A 41 20.56 -8.75 -2.86
CA ALA A 41 19.51 -8.71 -3.87
C ALA A 41 19.63 -9.91 -4.83
N LEU A 42 20.85 -10.22 -5.28
CA LEU A 42 21.11 -11.40 -6.11
C LEU A 42 20.71 -12.69 -5.39
N GLN A 43 21.04 -12.83 -4.11
CA GLN A 43 20.65 -14.00 -3.31
C GLN A 43 19.12 -14.12 -3.16
N ARG A 44 18.41 -13.01 -2.90
CA ARG A 44 16.93 -13.02 -2.88
C ARG A 44 16.35 -13.48 -4.21
N ILE A 45 16.86 -12.95 -5.32
CA ILE A 45 16.37 -13.29 -6.67
C ILE A 45 16.64 -14.76 -6.97
N ALA A 46 17.83 -15.27 -6.65
CA ALA A 46 18.16 -16.68 -6.80
C ALA A 46 17.20 -17.58 -6.00
N ASN A 47 16.88 -17.22 -4.76
CA ASN A 47 15.92 -17.95 -3.94
C ASN A 47 14.50 -17.94 -4.56
N ARG A 48 14.07 -16.80 -5.12
CA ARG A 48 12.76 -16.69 -5.80
C ARG A 48 12.67 -17.57 -7.04
N VAL A 49 13.74 -17.58 -7.86
CA VAL A 49 13.84 -18.47 -9.01
C VAL A 49 13.78 -19.94 -8.58
N ALA A 50 14.50 -20.31 -7.51
CA ALA A 50 14.48 -21.67 -6.97
C ALA A 50 13.12 -22.07 -6.41
N SER A 51 12.37 -21.14 -5.83
CA SER A 51 11.00 -21.38 -5.33
C SER A 51 9.93 -21.42 -6.43
N GLN A 52 10.29 -21.09 -7.67
CA GLN A 52 9.32 -21.04 -8.76
C GLN A 52 8.99 -22.47 -9.21
N GLU A 53 7.80 -22.94 -8.85
CA GLU A 53 7.33 -24.30 -9.20
C GLU A 53 7.11 -24.49 -10.72
N THR A 54 6.94 -23.39 -11.45
CA THR A 54 6.68 -23.41 -12.89
C THR A 54 7.84 -22.83 -13.67
N VAL A 55 8.55 -23.69 -14.39
CA VAL A 55 9.56 -23.26 -15.37
C VAL A 55 8.86 -22.51 -16.49
N ILE A 56 9.26 -21.26 -16.73
CA ILE A 56 8.72 -20.49 -17.85
C ILE A 56 9.15 -21.11 -19.19
N SER A 57 8.18 -21.33 -20.08
CA SER A 57 8.46 -21.88 -21.41
C SER A 57 9.31 -20.94 -22.26
N GLU A 58 10.04 -21.47 -23.24
CA GLU A 58 10.85 -20.67 -24.17
C GLU A 58 10.01 -19.60 -24.89
N ALA A 59 8.78 -19.94 -25.28
CA ALA A 59 7.85 -19.00 -25.90
C ALA A 59 7.49 -17.83 -24.95
N MET A 60 7.38 -18.08 -23.65
CA MET A 60 7.15 -17.04 -22.65
C MET A 60 8.39 -16.18 -22.44
N GLN A 61 9.58 -16.79 -22.39
CA GLN A 61 10.85 -16.07 -22.31
C GLN A 61 11.00 -15.10 -23.48
N GLU A 62 10.74 -15.56 -24.70
CA GLU A 62 10.85 -14.73 -25.89
C GLU A 62 9.85 -13.55 -25.87
N ARG A 63 8.61 -13.80 -25.45
CA ARG A 63 7.63 -12.73 -25.23
C ARG A 63 8.08 -11.70 -24.20
N LEU A 64 8.73 -12.16 -23.11
CA LEU A 64 9.28 -11.27 -22.09
C LEU A 64 10.43 -10.43 -22.64
N ARG A 65 11.35 -11.02 -23.40
CA ARG A 65 12.46 -10.28 -24.05
C ARG A 65 11.93 -9.16 -24.96
N GLN A 66 10.93 -9.47 -25.78
CA GLN A 66 10.32 -8.51 -26.70
C GLN A 66 9.61 -7.35 -25.98
N ARG A 67 9.11 -7.58 -24.77
CA ARG A 67 8.39 -6.58 -23.97
C ARG A 67 9.23 -5.98 -22.85
N CYS A 68 10.50 -6.35 -22.75
CA CYS A 68 11.36 -6.06 -21.61
C CYS A 68 11.44 -4.56 -21.30
N VAL A 69 11.71 -3.72 -22.30
CA VAL A 69 11.80 -2.25 -22.13
C VAL A 69 10.47 -1.66 -21.65
N ALA A 70 9.35 -2.07 -22.26
CA ALA A 70 8.03 -1.61 -21.85
C ALA A 70 7.68 -2.06 -20.42
N ALA A 71 8.02 -3.31 -20.07
CA ALA A 71 7.80 -3.84 -18.73
C ALA A 71 8.63 -3.09 -17.67
N GLN A 72 9.89 -2.76 -17.97
CA GLN A 72 10.74 -1.97 -17.07
C GLN A 72 10.22 -0.55 -16.86
N ALA A 73 9.71 0.10 -17.91
CA ALA A 73 9.07 1.41 -17.77
C ALA A 73 7.82 1.35 -16.85
N LEU A 74 7.01 0.30 -16.99
CA LEU A 74 5.85 0.09 -16.12
C LEU A 74 6.26 -0.21 -14.66
N LEU A 75 7.38 -0.89 -14.43
CA LEU A 75 7.90 -1.12 -13.08
C LEU A 75 8.33 0.18 -12.39
N LEU A 76 8.96 1.09 -13.12
CA LEU A 76 9.32 2.41 -12.60
C LEU A 76 8.07 3.20 -12.19
N GLN A 77 7.06 3.25 -13.08
CA GLN A 77 5.78 3.89 -12.79
C GLN A 77 5.06 3.24 -11.60
N ALA A 78 5.10 1.92 -11.49
CA ALA A 78 4.54 1.20 -10.34
C ALA A 78 5.27 1.57 -9.03
N GLY A 79 6.59 1.74 -9.07
CA GLY A 79 7.37 2.21 -7.93
C GLY A 79 6.95 3.61 -7.47
N GLU A 80 6.84 4.56 -8.40
CA GLU A 80 6.38 5.93 -8.12
C GLU A 80 4.95 5.96 -7.57
N ALA A 81 4.06 5.17 -8.17
CA ALA A 81 2.68 5.04 -7.71
C ALA A 81 2.62 4.43 -6.30
N SER A 82 3.46 3.44 -6.00
CA SER A 82 3.55 2.84 -4.66
C SER A 82 4.04 3.82 -3.61
N ALA A 83 5.02 4.67 -3.92
CA ALA A 83 5.51 5.73 -3.01
C ALA A 83 4.41 6.78 -2.76
N THR A 84 3.71 7.21 -3.81
CA THR A 84 2.59 8.14 -3.67
C THR A 84 1.45 7.55 -2.83
N ALA A 85 1.17 6.25 -2.99
CA ALA A 85 0.18 5.54 -2.19
C ALA A 85 0.58 5.47 -0.71
N GLU A 86 1.87 5.25 -0.42
CA GLU A 86 2.42 5.27 0.94
C GLU A 86 2.19 6.63 1.61
N ASP A 87 2.61 7.72 0.96
CA ASP A 87 2.47 9.09 1.47
C ASP A 87 0.99 9.42 1.77
N SER A 88 0.10 9.10 0.82
CA SER A 88 -1.33 9.36 0.97
C SER A 88 -1.94 8.61 2.16
N THR A 89 -1.52 7.36 2.37
CA THR A 89 -2.03 6.51 3.44
C THR A 89 -1.44 6.93 4.79
N GLN A 90 -0.17 7.32 4.83
CA GLN A 90 0.47 7.88 6.01
C GLN A 90 -0.24 9.14 6.51
N LEU A 91 -0.58 10.05 5.60
CA LEU A 91 -1.33 11.25 5.94
C LEU A 91 -2.72 10.90 6.49
N ALA A 92 -3.45 10.01 5.81
CA ALA A 92 -4.80 9.62 6.21
C ALA A 92 -4.83 8.92 7.58
N TYR A 93 -3.99 7.91 7.78
CA TYR A 93 -4.01 7.10 8.99
C TYR A 93 -3.37 7.83 10.18
N GLY A 94 -2.35 8.64 9.92
CA GLY A 94 -1.81 9.58 10.91
C GLY A 94 -2.87 10.54 11.44
N ALA A 95 -3.75 11.05 10.58
CA ALA A 95 -4.85 11.93 10.99
C ALA A 95 -5.89 11.20 11.88
N VAL A 96 -6.18 9.93 11.61
CA VAL A 96 -7.09 9.11 12.45
C VAL A 96 -6.51 8.94 13.85
N ILE A 97 -5.24 8.52 13.95
CA ILE A 97 -4.54 8.33 15.24
C ILE A 97 -4.50 9.64 16.04
N ALA A 98 -4.17 10.76 15.39
CA ALA A 98 -4.13 12.07 16.02
C ALA A 98 -5.50 12.48 16.57
N ARG A 99 -6.58 12.28 15.80
CA ARG A 99 -7.94 12.59 16.23
C ARG A 99 -8.39 11.75 17.43
N LEU A 100 -8.12 10.45 17.43
CA LEU A 100 -8.42 9.58 18.57
C LEU A 100 -7.64 9.99 19.83
N SER A 101 -6.37 10.39 19.65
CA SER A 101 -5.51 10.84 20.75
C SER A 101 -6.02 12.15 21.38
N VAL A 102 -6.44 13.10 20.54
CA VAL A 102 -7.07 14.35 20.99
C VAL A 102 -8.40 14.07 21.69
N LEU A 103 -9.23 13.17 21.15
CA LEU A 103 -10.49 12.76 21.80
C LEU A 103 -10.24 12.19 23.18
N ARG A 104 -9.32 11.22 23.31
CA ARG A 104 -8.93 10.62 24.59
C ARG A 104 -8.54 11.69 25.61
N SER A 105 -7.64 12.59 25.23
CA SER A 105 -7.17 13.68 26.10
C SER A 105 -8.31 14.59 26.60
N ARG A 106 -9.25 14.94 25.70
CA ARG A 106 -10.41 15.76 26.07
C ARG A 106 -11.33 15.04 27.05
N LEU A 107 -11.64 13.77 26.82
CA LEU A 107 -12.50 12.98 27.70
C LEU A 107 -11.87 12.79 29.08
N THR A 108 -10.57 12.49 29.14
CA THR A 108 -9.83 12.41 30.41
C THR A 108 -9.85 13.74 31.17
N THR A 109 -9.70 14.88 30.47
CA THR A 109 -9.79 16.21 31.09
C THR A 109 -11.18 16.49 31.67
N GLN A 110 -12.22 15.88 31.10
CA GLN A 110 -13.60 15.95 31.62
C GLN A 110 -13.90 14.91 32.71
N GLY A 111 -12.88 14.16 33.17
CA GLY A 111 -13.04 13.11 34.17
C GLY A 111 -13.70 11.83 33.63
N VAL A 112 -13.80 11.68 32.31
CA VAL A 112 -14.29 10.46 31.66
C VAL A 112 -13.08 9.60 31.32
N ASP A 113 -12.91 8.49 32.03
CA ASP A 113 -11.90 7.49 31.68
C ASP A 113 -12.36 6.68 30.47
N VAL A 114 -11.49 6.55 29.48
CA VAL A 114 -11.77 5.89 28.19
C VAL A 114 -10.62 4.97 27.79
N PRO A 115 -10.34 3.92 28.57
CA PRO A 115 -9.23 3.00 28.30
C PRO A 115 -9.35 2.35 26.91
N ASP A 116 -10.57 2.10 26.45
CA ASP A 116 -10.83 1.46 25.16
C ASP A 116 -10.41 2.35 23.97
N VAL A 117 -10.43 3.69 24.09
CA VAL A 117 -9.89 4.57 23.04
C VAL A 117 -8.40 4.27 22.82
N GLN A 118 -7.64 4.01 23.88
CA GLN A 118 -6.22 3.68 23.76
C GLN A 118 -6.02 2.30 23.12
N VAL A 119 -6.88 1.33 23.41
CA VAL A 119 -6.86 0.01 22.76
C VAL A 119 -7.07 0.19 21.26
N HIS A 120 -8.09 0.94 20.84
CA HIS A 120 -8.35 1.20 19.43
C HIS A 120 -7.19 1.94 18.72
N ILE A 121 -6.55 2.92 19.38
CA ILE A 121 -5.36 3.58 18.84
C ILE A 121 -4.24 2.57 18.60
N SER A 122 -3.95 1.73 19.58
CA SER A 122 -2.86 0.75 19.51
C SER A 122 -3.11 -0.29 18.42
N THR A 123 -4.32 -0.86 18.37
CA THR A 123 -4.70 -1.87 17.35
C THR A 123 -4.71 -1.29 15.95
N PHE A 124 -5.21 -0.07 15.76
CA PHE A 124 -5.18 0.57 14.44
C PHE A 124 -3.73 0.87 13.99
N LYS A 125 -2.89 1.32 14.92
CA LYS A 125 -1.46 1.53 14.64
C LYS A 125 -0.77 0.23 14.22
N GLU A 126 -1.02 -0.87 14.92
CA GLU A 126 -0.49 -2.19 14.58
C GLU A 126 -0.90 -2.61 13.15
N LYS A 127 -2.18 -2.48 12.80
CA LYS A 127 -2.66 -2.78 11.44
C LYS A 127 -2.00 -1.90 10.38
N TYR A 128 -1.79 -0.62 10.69
CA TYR A 128 -1.08 0.29 9.80
C TYR A 128 0.41 -0.09 9.64
N ASP A 129 1.08 -0.47 10.73
CA ASP A 129 2.47 -0.90 10.70
C ASP A 129 2.63 -2.19 9.86
N ILE A 130 1.69 -3.14 9.95
CA ILE A 130 1.64 -4.33 9.08
C ILE A 130 1.50 -3.92 7.61
N TYR A 131 0.59 -2.99 7.29
CA TYR A 131 0.46 -2.48 5.92
C TYR A 131 1.79 -1.89 5.40
N LYS A 132 2.47 -1.07 6.20
CA LYS A 132 3.77 -0.48 5.83
C LYS A 132 4.82 -1.54 5.54
N GLU A 133 4.92 -2.56 6.38
CA GLU A 133 5.86 -3.66 6.19
C GLU A 133 5.61 -4.39 4.87
N LYS A 134 4.34 -4.70 4.57
CA LYS A 134 3.95 -5.35 3.32
C LYS A 134 4.18 -4.47 2.09
N LEU A 135 3.93 -3.16 2.21
CA LEU A 135 4.21 -2.21 1.14
C LEU A 135 5.71 -2.08 0.86
N ALA A 136 6.54 -2.02 1.90
CA ALA A 136 8.00 -2.00 1.76
C ALA A 136 8.51 -3.27 1.07
N THR A 137 7.93 -4.43 1.38
CA THR A 137 8.23 -5.69 0.68
C THR A 137 7.88 -5.61 -0.81
N HIS A 138 6.73 -5.02 -1.16
CA HIS A 138 6.34 -4.78 -2.54
C HIS A 138 7.30 -3.83 -3.28
N GLN A 139 7.64 -2.69 -2.67
CA GLN A 139 8.59 -1.72 -3.24
C GLN A 139 9.97 -2.35 -3.47
N LEU A 140 10.44 -3.18 -2.53
CA LEU A 140 11.70 -3.92 -2.68
C LEU A 140 11.63 -4.90 -3.86
N ALA A 141 10.53 -5.65 -4.01
CA ALA A 141 10.34 -6.57 -5.11
C ALA A 141 10.26 -5.85 -6.48
N LEU A 142 9.63 -4.67 -6.54
CA LEU A 142 9.65 -3.81 -7.73
C LEU A 142 11.07 -3.35 -8.08
N SER A 143 11.84 -2.92 -7.07
CA SER A 143 13.24 -2.51 -7.26
C SER A 143 14.12 -3.65 -7.77
N ASP A 144 13.95 -4.86 -7.21
CA ASP A 144 14.66 -6.06 -7.66
C ASP A 144 14.31 -6.39 -9.12
N ALA A 145 13.02 -6.38 -9.48
CA ALA A 145 12.57 -6.65 -10.83
C ALA A 145 13.06 -5.60 -11.84
N TYR A 146 13.07 -4.32 -11.46
CA TYR A 146 13.54 -3.23 -12.32
C TYR A 146 15.04 -3.31 -12.59
N SER A 147 15.82 -3.72 -11.59
CA SER A 147 17.29 -3.80 -11.68
C SER A 147 17.79 -4.99 -12.51
N LEU A 148 16.93 -5.98 -12.75
CA LEU A 148 17.25 -7.15 -13.57
C LEU A 148 17.26 -6.82 -15.06
N ASP A 149 18.23 -7.40 -15.78
CA ASP A 149 18.22 -7.36 -17.23
C ASP A 149 17.30 -8.42 -17.82
N CYS A 150 16.04 -8.07 -18.06
CA CYS A 150 15.06 -9.00 -18.58
C CYS A 150 15.33 -9.54 -19.99
N GLN A 151 16.26 -8.94 -20.75
CA GLN A 151 16.71 -9.52 -22.01
C GLN A 151 17.71 -10.66 -21.79
N ALA A 152 18.65 -10.46 -20.85
CA ALA A 152 19.67 -11.44 -20.50
C ALA A 152 19.10 -12.60 -19.67
N ASP A 153 18.25 -12.32 -18.69
CA ASP A 153 17.65 -13.32 -17.80
C ASP A 153 16.13 -13.12 -17.62
N PRO A 154 15.32 -13.57 -18.59
CA PRO A 154 13.85 -13.47 -18.50
C PRO A 154 13.26 -14.36 -17.39
N ALA A 155 13.97 -15.39 -16.93
CA ALA A 155 13.51 -16.27 -15.86
C ALA A 155 13.60 -15.57 -14.51
N ALA A 156 14.76 -15.00 -14.18
CA ALA A 156 14.92 -14.18 -12.98
C ALA A 156 13.95 -13.00 -12.95
N PHE A 157 13.77 -12.32 -14.10
CA PHE A 157 12.81 -11.22 -14.19
C PHE A 157 11.37 -11.68 -13.94
N SER A 158 10.96 -12.80 -14.53
CA SER A 158 9.62 -13.35 -14.32
C SER A 158 9.38 -13.71 -12.86
N ALA A 159 10.36 -14.31 -12.19
CA ALA A 159 10.27 -14.65 -10.76
C ALA A 159 10.16 -13.38 -9.90
N ALA A 160 10.97 -12.35 -10.16
CA ALA A 160 10.89 -11.08 -9.45
C ALA A 160 9.55 -10.35 -9.67
N LEU A 161 8.99 -10.41 -10.89
CA LEU A 161 7.65 -9.88 -11.17
C LEU A 161 6.54 -10.60 -10.42
N GLN A 162 6.64 -11.93 -10.31
CA GLN A 162 5.67 -12.74 -9.58
C GLN A 162 5.66 -12.38 -8.10
N GLU A 163 6.84 -12.26 -7.50
CA GLU A 163 6.99 -11.76 -6.13
C GLU A 163 6.34 -10.38 -5.96
N ALA A 164 6.67 -9.43 -6.84
CA ALA A 164 6.13 -8.08 -6.73
C ALA A 164 4.60 -8.06 -6.75
N ARG A 165 3.96 -8.92 -7.55
CA ARG A 165 2.50 -9.08 -7.59
C ARG A 165 1.95 -9.72 -6.31
N GLN A 166 2.61 -10.75 -5.78
CA GLN A 166 2.21 -11.37 -4.52
C GLN A 166 2.28 -10.36 -3.37
N ALA A 167 3.41 -9.66 -3.24
CA ALA A 167 3.61 -8.63 -2.21
C ALA A 167 2.59 -7.48 -2.34
N LEU A 168 2.20 -7.10 -3.56
CA LEU A 168 1.11 -6.12 -3.78
C LEU A 168 -0.23 -6.64 -3.25
N GLY A 169 -0.53 -7.92 -3.47
CA GLY A 169 -1.73 -8.57 -2.94
C GLY A 169 -1.76 -8.52 -1.41
N GLU A 170 -0.65 -8.87 -0.77
CA GLU A 170 -0.50 -8.82 0.70
C GLU A 170 -0.63 -7.39 1.23
N ALA A 171 0.01 -6.41 0.61
CA ALA A 171 -0.09 -5.00 0.99
C ALA A 171 -1.52 -4.47 0.82
N THR A 172 -2.21 -4.84 -0.27
CA THR A 172 -3.60 -4.46 -0.51
C THR A 172 -4.53 -5.06 0.54
N GLN A 173 -4.34 -6.33 0.89
CA GLN A 173 -5.11 -6.98 1.95
C GLN A 173 -4.90 -6.27 3.29
N ALA A 174 -3.65 -6.05 3.71
CA ALA A 174 -3.33 -5.39 4.98
C ALA A 174 -3.92 -3.96 5.05
N ARG A 175 -3.86 -3.20 3.94
CA ARG A 175 -4.50 -1.89 3.84
C ARG A 175 -6.02 -1.98 4.05
N ASN A 176 -6.67 -2.94 3.40
CA ASN A 176 -8.11 -3.11 3.51
C ASN A 176 -8.52 -3.52 4.93
N GLU A 177 -7.73 -4.37 5.60
CA GLU A 177 -7.96 -4.74 7.01
C GLU A 177 -7.84 -3.52 7.94
N ALA A 178 -6.87 -2.63 7.72
CA ALA A 178 -6.74 -1.39 8.46
C ALA A 178 -7.92 -0.45 8.21
N ALA A 179 -8.35 -0.29 6.95
CA ALA A 179 -9.52 0.52 6.59
C ALA A 179 -10.81 -0.01 7.21
N MET A 180 -11.06 -1.32 7.12
CA MET A 180 -12.23 -1.97 7.73
C MET A 180 -12.26 -1.81 9.25
N TYR A 181 -11.11 -1.82 9.92
CA TYR A 181 -11.05 -1.57 11.37
C TYR A 181 -11.46 -0.14 11.74
N VAL A 182 -11.14 0.85 10.90
CA VAL A 182 -11.63 2.22 11.10
C VAL A 182 -13.14 2.27 10.96
N ASP A 183 -13.69 1.66 9.91
CA ASP A 183 -15.11 1.77 9.58
C ASP A 183 -16.00 0.95 10.52
N ASN A 184 -15.59 -0.26 10.89
CA ASN A 184 -16.43 -1.16 11.70
C ASN A 184 -16.19 -0.96 13.20
N ASP A 185 -14.93 -0.96 13.63
CA ASP A 185 -14.59 -0.99 15.05
C ASP A 185 -14.50 0.42 15.63
N ILE A 186 -13.68 1.30 15.04
CA ILE A 186 -13.48 2.66 15.58
C ILE A 186 -14.77 3.47 15.48
N GLN A 187 -15.40 3.54 14.31
CA GLN A 187 -16.65 4.32 14.18
C GLN A 187 -17.78 3.75 15.04
N GLY A 188 -17.90 2.42 15.13
CA GLY A 188 -18.87 1.74 15.99
C GLY A 188 -18.67 2.14 17.46
N TYR A 189 -17.43 2.05 17.94
CA TYR A 189 -17.06 2.45 19.29
C TYR A 189 -17.33 3.94 19.55
N LEU A 190 -16.94 4.83 18.64
CA LEU A 190 -17.16 6.28 18.80
C LEU A 190 -18.65 6.64 18.89
N SER A 191 -19.51 5.94 18.14
CA SER A 191 -20.96 6.11 18.20
C SER A 191 -21.53 5.69 19.56
N GLN A 192 -21.07 4.56 20.09
CA GLN A 192 -21.46 4.06 21.42
C GLN A 192 -20.99 5.02 22.51
N LEU A 193 -19.71 5.41 22.48
CA LEU A 193 -19.11 6.32 23.44
C LEU A 193 -19.86 7.66 23.51
N ARG A 194 -20.21 8.22 22.35
CA ARG A 194 -21.04 9.42 22.28
C ARG A 194 -22.38 9.23 22.96
N SER A 195 -23.07 8.13 22.69
CA SER A 195 -24.37 7.83 23.28
C SER A 195 -24.29 7.73 24.81
N THR A 196 -23.23 7.12 25.35
CA THR A 196 -22.98 7.03 26.79
C THR A 196 -22.75 8.40 27.41
N ILE A 197 -21.95 9.26 26.78
CA ILE A 197 -21.69 10.62 27.28
C ILE A 197 -22.98 11.46 27.27
N ASP A 198 -23.78 11.38 26.21
CA ASP A 198 -25.04 12.11 26.08
C ASP A 198 -26.05 11.67 27.17
N GLN A 199 -26.10 10.39 27.52
CA GLN A 199 -26.94 9.87 28.62
C GLN A 199 -26.48 10.41 29.98
N GLN A 200 -25.17 10.35 30.27
CA GLN A 200 -24.62 10.87 31.53
C GLN A 200 -24.79 12.38 31.70
N ALA A 201 -24.87 13.13 30.61
CA ALA A 201 -25.12 14.56 30.64
C ALA A 201 -26.59 14.91 30.90
N GLY A 202 -27.54 14.05 30.51
CA GLY A 202 -28.97 14.26 30.72
C GLY A 202 -29.47 13.95 32.15
N ASP A 203 -28.74 13.12 32.88
CA ASP A 203 -29.06 12.73 34.26
C ASP A 203 -28.56 13.75 35.31
N ARG A 204 -27.88 14.81 34.89
CA ARG A 204 -27.35 15.90 35.74
C ARG A 204 -28.23 17.14 35.69
#